data_AF-A0AAD9TWU9-F1
#
_entry.id   AF-A0AAD9TWU9-F1
#
_cell.length_a   1.000
_cell.length_b   1.000
_cell.length_c   1.000
_cell.angle_alpha   90.00
_cell.angle_beta   90.00
_cell.angle_gamma   90.00
#
_symmetry.space_group_name_H-M   'P 1'
#
loop_
_entity.id
_entity.type
_entity.pdbx_description
1 polymer ?
#
loop_
_entity_poly.entity_id
_entity_poly.type
_entity_poly.pdbx_seq_one_letter_code
_entity_poly.pdbx_strand_id
1 'polypeptide(L)'
;MTEADLGLADSYINGDFSFVDKDEGLLNLIMYCFRHSSRQNTLTKARRNISRHYDLVISFTIDSDDEDLNVAQMRKVSLPIEKAKIREKDDVLEIGCGWGTLAVEVVKRTGRCKYTVITLSEEQLKYTEMKVKEAGLQDHIRLYLYDYRQLSKANKYYRIISLILFSEMIEAVGHEYLEEFFGCCESLLAKDGLLVLQV
;
A
#
# COMPACT_ATOMS: atom_id res chain seq x y z
N MET A 1 -17.96 -6.01 -5.68
CA MET A 1 -18.08 -4.80 -6.52
C MET A 1 -17.21 -5.05 -7.72
N THR A 2 -17.83 -5.30 -8.86
CA THR A 2 -17.13 -5.59 -10.11
C THR A 2 -16.58 -4.28 -10.67
N GLU A 3 -15.40 -4.28 -11.29
CA GLU A 3 -14.76 -3.07 -11.85
C GLU A 3 -15.64 -2.26 -12.83
N ALA A 4 -16.73 -2.85 -13.31
CA ALA A 4 -17.79 -2.18 -14.06
C ALA A 4 -18.43 -1.00 -13.29
N ASP A 5 -18.53 -1.08 -11.95
CA ASP A 5 -19.26 -0.12 -11.13
C ASP A 5 -18.50 1.22 -10.98
N LEU A 6 -17.17 1.18 -10.86
CA LEU A 6 -16.31 2.37 -10.72
C LEU A 6 -16.08 3.07 -12.06
N GLY A 7 -15.99 2.31 -13.15
CA GLY A 7 -15.78 2.88 -14.48
C GLY A 7 -17.01 3.62 -15.01
N LEU A 8 -18.20 3.10 -14.71
CA LEU A 8 -19.47 3.73 -15.05
C LEU A 8 -19.68 5.03 -14.26
N ALA A 9 -19.31 5.03 -12.96
CA ALA A 9 -19.41 6.21 -12.11
C ALA A 9 -18.45 7.33 -12.55
N ASP A 10 -17.19 7.00 -12.85
CA ASP A 10 -16.18 7.99 -13.29
C ASP A 10 -16.58 8.64 -14.63
N SER A 11 -17.10 7.86 -15.58
CA SER A 11 -17.55 8.39 -16.87
C SER A 11 -18.89 9.15 -16.80
N TYR A 12 -19.75 8.85 -15.82
CA TYR A 12 -20.91 9.68 -15.52
C TYR A 12 -20.50 11.03 -14.88
N ILE A 13 -19.57 11.00 -13.91
CA ILE A 13 -19.08 12.21 -13.22
C ILE A 13 -18.33 13.14 -14.18
N ASN A 14 -17.56 12.59 -15.12
CA ASN A 14 -16.83 13.37 -16.12
C ASN A 14 -17.68 13.74 -17.35
N GLY A 15 -18.94 13.28 -17.43
CA GLY A 15 -19.88 13.63 -18.50
C GLY A 15 -19.62 12.92 -19.85
N ASP A 16 -18.82 11.85 -19.86
CA ASP A 16 -18.51 11.07 -21.08
C ASP A 16 -19.75 10.39 -21.67
N PHE A 17 -20.75 10.11 -20.84
CA PHE A 17 -22.09 9.73 -21.27
C PHE A 17 -23.13 10.24 -20.27
N SER A 18 -24.33 10.55 -20.77
CA SER A 18 -25.51 10.81 -19.96
C SER A 18 -26.64 9.92 -20.47
N PHE A 19 -27.56 9.49 -19.60
CA PHE A 19 -28.66 8.61 -19.98
C PHE A 19 -29.77 9.34 -20.76
N VAL A 20 -29.40 10.16 -21.73
CA VAL A 20 -30.34 10.90 -22.58
C VAL A 20 -30.41 10.32 -23.99
N ASP A 21 -29.36 9.65 -24.49
CA ASP A 21 -29.30 9.26 -25.92
C ASP A 21 -28.93 7.78 -26.16
N LYS A 22 -29.69 7.09 -27.03
CA LYS A 22 -29.65 5.62 -27.22
C LYS A 22 -28.65 5.14 -28.28
N ASP A 23 -28.20 6.02 -29.17
CA ASP A 23 -27.43 5.61 -30.34
C ASP A 23 -25.90 5.74 -30.15
N GLU A 24 -25.43 6.72 -29.38
CA GLU A 24 -24.00 6.95 -29.07
C GLU A 24 -23.52 6.15 -27.83
N GLY A 25 -24.42 5.83 -26.90
CA GLY A 25 -24.07 5.23 -25.60
C GLY A 25 -23.53 3.81 -25.70
N LEU A 26 -24.02 3.00 -26.63
CA LEU A 26 -23.57 1.62 -26.82
C LEU A 26 -22.18 1.54 -27.44
N LEU A 27 -21.88 2.43 -28.39
CA LEU A 27 -20.56 2.51 -29.04
C LEU A 27 -19.50 2.96 -28.05
N ASN A 28 -19.81 3.96 -27.21
CA ASN A 28 -18.93 4.45 -26.16
C ASN A 28 -18.69 3.39 -25.08
N LEU A 29 -19.71 2.60 -24.72
CA LEU A 29 -19.58 1.47 -23.79
C LEU A 29 -18.62 0.40 -24.35
N ILE A 30 -18.75 0.04 -25.63
CA ILE A 30 -17.85 -0.93 -26.29
C ILE A 30 -16.42 -0.39 -26.33
N MET A 31 -16.23 0.89 -26.71
CA MET A 31 -14.90 1.54 -26.72
C MET A 31 -14.26 1.55 -25.32
N TYR A 32 -15.09 1.77 -24.28
CA TYR A 32 -14.67 1.74 -22.89
C TYR A 32 -14.21 0.35 -22.47
N CYS A 33 -14.95 -0.71 -22.80
CA CYS A 33 -14.56 -2.10 -22.53
C CYS A 33 -13.20 -2.43 -23.17
N PHE A 34 -12.96 -2.04 -24.42
CA PHE A 34 -11.66 -2.21 -25.07
C PHE A 34 -10.53 -1.41 -24.41
N ARG A 35 -10.82 -0.19 -23.93
CA ARG A 35 -9.83 0.65 -23.24
C ARG A 35 -9.52 0.14 -21.82
N HIS A 36 -10.50 -0.48 -21.15
CA HIS A 36 -10.41 -1.00 -19.79
C HIS A 36 -9.66 -2.34 -19.74
N SER A 37 -9.85 -3.23 -20.72
CA SER A 37 -9.04 -4.45 -20.87
C SER A 37 -7.54 -4.20 -21.11
N SER A 38 -7.12 -2.94 -21.28
CA SER A 38 -5.73 -2.54 -21.46
C SER A 38 -5.11 -1.84 -20.22
N ARG A 39 -5.74 -1.93 -19.04
CA ARG A 39 -5.22 -1.35 -17.77
C ARG A 39 -4.08 -2.20 -17.16
N GLN A 40 -2.99 -2.35 -17.89
CA GLN A 40 -1.77 -2.99 -17.36
C GLN A 40 -1.22 -2.23 -16.15
N ASN A 41 -0.82 -2.95 -15.10
CA ASN A 41 -0.19 -2.42 -13.89
C ASN A 41 1.33 -2.18 -14.08
N THR A 42 1.67 -1.33 -15.05
CA THR A 42 3.07 -0.94 -15.27
C THR A 42 3.57 -0.07 -14.12
N LEU A 43 4.88 -0.10 -13.83
CA LEU A 43 5.52 0.70 -12.77
C LEU A 43 5.06 2.18 -12.76
N THR A 44 5.03 2.82 -13.94
CA THR A 44 4.62 4.22 -14.10
C THR A 44 3.14 4.43 -13.79
N LYS A 45 2.28 3.47 -14.14
CA LYS A 45 0.84 3.55 -13.86
C LYS A 45 0.55 3.28 -12.38
N ALA A 46 1.24 2.32 -11.76
CA ALA A 46 1.13 2.03 -10.33
C ALA A 46 1.42 3.27 -9.49
N ARG A 47 2.57 3.94 -9.73
CA ARG A 47 2.93 5.22 -9.08
C ARG A 47 1.86 6.28 -9.26
N ARG A 48 1.40 6.49 -10.50
CA ARG A 48 0.40 7.52 -10.82
C ARG A 48 -0.95 7.25 -10.15
N ASN A 49 -1.37 5.99 -10.08
CA ASN A 49 -2.64 5.62 -9.47
C ASN A 49 -2.59 5.79 -7.94
N ILE A 50 -1.50 5.34 -7.31
CA ILE A 50 -1.30 5.43 -5.86
C ILE A 50 -1.16 6.89 -5.42
N SER A 51 -0.32 7.68 -6.09
CA SER A 51 -0.18 9.13 -5.82
C SER A 51 -1.54 9.83 -5.88
N ARG A 52 -2.28 9.72 -6.99
CA ARG A 52 -3.59 10.38 -7.12
C ARG A 52 -4.59 10.01 -6.03
N HIS A 53 -4.62 8.76 -5.59
CA HIS A 53 -5.57 8.31 -4.59
C HIS A 53 -5.23 8.85 -3.20
N TYR A 54 -3.96 8.78 -2.78
CA TYR A 54 -3.56 9.17 -1.43
C TYR A 54 -3.30 10.67 -1.27
N ASP A 55 -2.92 11.36 -2.35
CA ASP A 55 -2.73 12.82 -2.32
C ASP A 55 -4.07 13.55 -2.05
N LEU A 56 -5.20 12.95 -2.47
CA LEU A 56 -6.54 13.45 -2.14
C LEU A 56 -6.96 13.15 -0.69
N VAL A 57 -6.51 12.04 -0.11
CA VAL A 57 -6.94 11.59 1.24
C VAL A 57 -6.29 12.42 2.35
N ILE A 58 -5.11 13.02 2.14
CA ILE A 58 -4.52 14.00 3.08
C ILE A 58 -5.46 15.19 3.30
N SER A 59 -6.19 15.62 2.27
CA SER A 59 -7.14 16.73 2.41
C SER A 59 -8.37 16.37 3.26
N PHE A 60 -8.61 15.09 3.54
CA PHE A 60 -9.83 14.59 4.19
C PHE A 60 -9.56 13.79 5.48
N THR A 61 -8.31 13.62 5.91
CA THR A 61 -8.05 12.83 7.13
C THR A 61 -8.36 13.67 8.36
N ILE A 62 -9.55 13.37 8.88
CA ILE A 62 -10.23 13.92 10.05
C ILE A 62 -9.50 13.47 11.32
N ASP A 63 -9.05 14.43 12.13
CA ASP A 63 -8.91 14.25 13.57
C ASP A 63 -10.31 13.94 14.12
N SER A 64 -10.63 12.67 14.31
CA SER A 64 -11.83 12.26 15.04
C SER A 64 -11.44 11.94 16.47
N ASP A 65 -11.94 12.72 17.42
CA ASP A 65 -11.77 12.53 18.88
C ASP A 65 -12.55 11.29 19.42
N ASP A 66 -13.02 10.39 18.56
CA ASP A 66 -13.72 9.17 18.96
C ASP A 66 -12.71 8.10 19.42
N GLU A 67 -12.60 7.94 20.74
CA GLU A 67 -11.78 6.92 21.41
C GLU A 67 -11.99 5.52 20.81
N ASP A 68 -13.21 5.18 20.42
CA ASP A 68 -13.56 3.86 19.85
C ASP A 68 -12.89 3.60 18.49
N LEU A 69 -12.78 4.62 17.62
CA LEU A 69 -12.14 4.47 16.32
C LEU A 69 -10.63 4.33 16.47
N ASN A 70 -10.01 5.16 17.31
CA ASN A 70 -8.57 5.06 17.56
C ASN A 70 -8.20 3.68 18.14
N VAL A 71 -8.96 3.20 19.11
CA VAL A 71 -8.80 1.84 19.66
C VAL A 71 -8.97 0.78 18.57
N ALA A 72 -9.97 0.91 17.69
CA ALA A 72 -10.17 -0.03 16.59
C ALA A 72 -9.00 -0.03 15.59
N GLN A 73 -8.48 1.15 15.21
CA GLN A 73 -7.31 1.28 14.34
C GLN A 73 -6.06 0.69 14.99
N MET A 74 -5.85 0.93 16.29
CA MET A 74 -4.72 0.35 17.01
C MET A 74 -4.82 -1.17 17.17
N ARG A 75 -6.03 -1.73 17.27
CA ARG A 75 -6.23 -3.20 17.20
C ARG A 75 -5.87 -3.74 15.82
N LYS A 76 -6.26 -3.04 14.73
CA LYS A 76 -5.90 -3.39 13.35
C LYS A 76 -4.38 -3.45 13.17
N VAL A 77 -3.65 -2.50 13.77
CA VAL A 77 -2.18 -2.44 13.77
C VAL A 77 -1.55 -3.49 14.68
N SER A 78 -2.14 -3.81 15.83
CA SER A 78 -1.54 -4.73 16.80
C SER A 78 -1.51 -6.18 16.31
N LEU A 79 -2.58 -6.63 15.66
CA LEU A 79 -2.71 -8.02 15.19
C LEU A 79 -1.57 -8.48 14.25
N PRO A 80 -1.17 -7.72 13.21
CA PRO A 80 -0.08 -8.13 12.34
C PRO A 80 1.27 -8.12 13.08
N ILE A 81 1.51 -7.19 14.01
CA ILE A 81 2.75 -7.14 14.82
C ILE A 81 2.91 -8.41 15.66
N GLU A 82 1.83 -8.87 16.30
CA GLU A 82 1.83 -10.10 17.09
C GLU A 82 2.09 -11.34 16.23
N LYS A 83 1.44 -11.43 15.07
CA LYS A 83 1.64 -12.54 14.11
C LYS A 83 3.05 -12.57 13.54
N ALA A 84 3.65 -11.39 13.35
CA ALA A 84 4.97 -11.22 12.75
C ALA A 84 6.12 -11.70 13.67
N LYS A 85 5.86 -11.85 14.98
CA LYS A 85 6.82 -12.39 15.97
C LYS A 85 8.19 -11.69 15.93
N ILE A 86 8.14 -10.37 15.85
CA ILE A 86 9.29 -9.48 15.66
C ILE A 86 10.17 -9.44 16.90
N ARG A 87 11.49 -9.58 16.71
CA ARG A 87 12.51 -9.47 17.75
C ARG A 87 13.40 -8.26 17.48
N GLU A 88 14.03 -7.78 18.53
CA GLU A 88 14.90 -6.58 18.52
C GLU A 88 16.00 -6.60 17.44
N LYS A 89 16.57 -7.77 17.13
CA LYS A 89 17.69 -7.90 16.18
C LYS A 89 17.24 -8.13 14.73
N ASP A 90 15.95 -8.03 14.48
CA ASP A 90 15.39 -8.40 13.18
C ASP A 90 15.49 -7.23 12.21
N ASP A 91 15.60 -7.58 10.93
CA ASP A 91 15.39 -6.65 9.83
C ASP A 91 13.96 -6.86 9.34
N VAL A 92 13.25 -5.77 9.10
CA VAL A 92 11.82 -5.76 8.81
C VAL A 92 11.61 -4.93 7.56
N LEU A 93 10.82 -5.44 6.62
CA LEU A 93 10.45 -4.72 5.41
C LEU A 93 8.95 -4.50 5.41
N GLU A 94 8.50 -3.28 5.15
CA GLU A 94 7.11 -2.90 4.89
C GLU A 94 7.00 -2.35 3.47
N ILE A 95 6.10 -2.91 2.67
CA ILE A 95 5.75 -2.42 1.32
C ILE A 95 4.41 -1.71 1.45
N GLY A 96 4.45 -0.39 1.30
CA GLY A 96 3.32 0.51 1.51
C GLY A 96 3.31 1.07 2.93
N CYS A 97 3.90 2.26 3.12
CA CYS A 97 4.06 2.88 4.44
C CYS A 97 2.77 3.36 5.13
N GLY A 98 1.68 3.46 4.36
CA GLY A 98 0.48 4.19 4.77
C GLY A 98 0.84 5.57 5.32
N TRP A 99 0.43 5.83 6.57
CA TRP A 99 0.73 7.07 7.31
C TRP A 99 1.79 6.90 8.41
N GLY A 100 2.55 5.79 8.40
CA GLY A 100 3.69 5.58 9.29
C GLY A 100 3.37 5.06 10.70
N THR A 101 2.09 4.94 11.08
CA THR A 101 1.66 4.43 12.40
C THR A 101 2.28 3.07 12.71
N LEU A 102 2.26 2.18 11.72
CA LEU A 102 2.76 0.82 11.88
C LEU A 102 4.27 0.78 12.11
N ALA A 103 5.05 1.45 11.26
CA ALA A 103 6.51 1.51 11.39
C ALA A 103 6.95 2.01 12.77
N VAL A 104 6.31 3.08 13.24
CA VAL A 104 6.57 3.64 14.58
C VAL A 104 6.20 2.63 15.67
N GLU A 105 5.04 1.99 15.57
CA GLU A 105 4.55 1.07 16.60
C GLU A 105 5.39 -0.22 16.70
N VAL A 106 5.81 -0.78 15.56
CA VAL A 106 6.70 -1.96 15.52
C VAL A 106 8.00 -1.65 16.23
N VAL A 107 8.69 -0.58 15.85
CA VAL A 107 10.01 -0.26 16.39
C VAL A 107 9.92 0.07 17.89
N LYS A 108 8.83 0.73 18.34
CA LYS A 108 8.57 0.97 19.77
C LYS A 108 8.36 -0.32 20.55
N ARG A 109 7.51 -1.23 20.08
CA ARG A 109 7.16 -2.47 20.79
C ARG A 109 8.30 -3.49 20.83
N THR A 110 9.15 -3.50 19.81
CA THR A 110 10.16 -4.56 19.62
C THR A 110 11.52 -4.25 20.22
N GLY A 111 11.69 -3.06 20.81
CA GLY A 111 12.98 -2.65 21.39
C GLY A 111 13.95 -2.06 20.38
N ARG A 112 13.45 -1.50 19.26
CA ARG A 112 14.21 -0.83 18.19
C ARG A 112 14.86 -1.74 17.13
N CYS A 113 14.07 -2.64 16.55
CA CYS A 113 14.50 -3.40 15.37
C CYS A 113 14.86 -2.51 14.16
N LYS A 114 15.57 -3.07 13.17
CA LYS A 114 15.80 -2.38 11.90
C LYS A 114 14.54 -2.49 11.06
N TYR A 115 14.02 -1.35 10.60
CA TYR A 115 12.75 -1.31 9.91
C TYR A 115 12.92 -0.51 8.62
N THR A 116 12.64 -1.14 7.49
CA THR A 116 12.70 -0.53 6.17
C THR A 116 11.29 -0.43 5.61
N VAL A 117 10.91 0.74 5.15
CA VAL A 117 9.59 0.99 4.56
C VAL A 117 9.78 1.52 3.15
N ILE A 118 9.00 0.99 2.22
CA ILE A 118 8.93 1.53 0.87
C ILE A 118 7.51 2.00 0.55
N THR A 119 7.40 3.06 -0.24
CA THR A 119 6.12 3.52 -0.79
C THR A 119 6.31 4.07 -2.20
N LEU A 120 5.19 4.22 -2.91
CA LEU A 120 5.13 4.85 -4.23
C LEU A 120 4.57 6.29 -4.16
N SER A 121 4.12 6.76 -2.99
CA SER A 121 3.66 8.14 -2.78
C SER A 121 4.72 8.97 -2.04
N GLU A 122 5.10 10.09 -2.64
CA GLU A 122 6.01 11.07 -2.04
C GLU A 122 5.39 11.73 -0.80
N GLU A 123 4.08 11.95 -0.80
CA GLU A 123 3.37 12.58 0.31
C GLU A 123 3.31 11.67 1.53
N GLN A 124 3.00 10.39 1.33
CA GLN A 124 3.05 9.38 2.39
C GLN A 124 4.47 9.23 2.96
N LEU A 125 5.49 9.25 2.10
CA LEU A 125 6.89 9.20 2.52
C LEU A 125 7.21 10.40 3.43
N LYS A 126 6.86 11.62 3.00
CA LYS A 126 7.13 12.86 3.74
C LYS A 126 6.38 12.89 5.08
N TYR A 127 5.12 12.48 5.10
CA TYR A 127 4.33 12.39 6.33
C TYR A 127 4.94 11.37 7.30
N THR A 128 5.31 10.19 6.79
CA THR A 128 5.93 9.14 7.58
C THR A 128 7.27 9.59 8.15
N GLU A 129 8.10 10.28 7.35
CA GLU A 129 9.38 10.83 7.80
C GLU A 129 9.20 11.82 8.96
N MET A 130 8.18 12.70 8.87
CA MET A 130 7.81 13.59 9.96
C MET A 130 7.43 12.82 11.22
N LYS A 131 6.57 11.80 11.12
CA LYS A 131 6.15 10.97 12.28
C LYS A 131 7.31 10.20 12.91
N VAL A 132 8.20 9.65 12.08
CA VAL A 132 9.41 8.95 12.54
C VAL A 132 10.35 9.90 13.28
N LYS A 133 10.49 11.13 12.79
CA LYS A 133 11.29 12.18 13.43
C LYS A 133 10.67 12.63 14.76
N GLU A 134 9.36 12.88 14.80
CA GLU A 134 8.61 13.19 16.02
C GLU A 134 8.77 12.12 17.10
N ALA A 135 8.85 10.85 16.70
CA ALA A 135 9.05 9.72 17.59
C ALA A 135 10.53 9.47 17.98
N GLY A 136 11.50 10.16 17.36
CA GLY A 136 12.93 9.98 17.60
C GLY A 136 13.47 8.62 17.13
N LEU A 137 12.91 8.05 16.06
CA LEU A 137 13.23 6.68 15.58
C LEU A 137 14.02 6.64 14.26
N GLN A 138 14.59 7.77 13.85
CA GLN A 138 15.27 7.91 12.55
C GLN A 138 16.46 6.97 12.36
N ASP A 139 17.11 6.56 13.46
CA ASP A 139 18.25 5.62 13.41
C ASP A 139 17.82 4.15 13.15
N HIS A 140 16.53 3.86 13.31
CA HIS A 140 15.98 2.51 13.22
C HIS A 140 15.04 2.33 12.02
N ILE A 141 14.40 3.40 11.56
CA ILE A 141 13.44 3.39 10.45
C ILE A 141 14.05 4.03 9.20
N ARG A 142 14.16 3.25 8.13
CA ARG A 142 14.59 3.68 6.80
C ARG A 142 13.39 3.78 5.87
N LEU A 143 13.29 4.88 5.14
CA LEU A 143 12.17 5.17 4.26
C LEU A 143 12.68 5.32 2.82
N TYR A 144 12.03 4.67 1.86
CA TYR A 144 12.40 4.76 0.44
C TYR A 144 11.19 4.94 -0.47
N LEU A 145 11.34 5.77 -1.50
CA LEU A 145 10.36 5.91 -2.58
C LEU A 145 10.61 4.86 -3.68
N TYR A 146 10.35 3.59 -3.38
CA TYR A 146 10.64 2.48 -4.29
C TYR A 146 9.43 1.60 -4.55
N ASP A 147 9.40 1.06 -5.78
CA ASP A 147 8.55 -0.08 -6.09
C ASP A 147 9.22 -1.36 -5.60
N TYR A 148 8.44 -2.28 -5.07
CA TYR A 148 8.96 -3.56 -4.57
C TYR A 148 9.65 -4.37 -5.67
N ARG A 149 9.23 -4.23 -6.94
CA ARG A 149 9.84 -4.88 -8.11
C ARG A 149 11.26 -4.40 -8.38
N GLN A 150 11.63 -3.24 -7.84
CA GLN A 150 12.97 -2.65 -7.99
C GLN A 150 13.92 -3.06 -6.85
N LEU A 151 13.44 -3.76 -5.82
CA LEU A 151 14.31 -4.27 -4.77
C LEU A 151 15.26 -5.33 -5.36
N SER A 152 16.56 -5.15 -5.12
CA SER A 152 17.59 -6.03 -5.67
C SER A 152 17.50 -7.44 -5.10
N LYS A 153 17.49 -8.45 -6.00
CA LYS A 153 17.63 -9.87 -5.63
C LYS A 153 18.98 -10.20 -4.96
N ALA A 154 19.96 -9.30 -5.02
CA ALA A 154 21.30 -9.51 -4.46
C ALA A 154 21.38 -9.15 -2.96
N ASN A 155 20.55 -8.22 -2.47
CA ASN A 155 20.50 -7.84 -1.06
C ASN A 155 19.42 -8.66 -0.35
N LYS A 156 19.73 -9.93 -0.06
CA LYS A 156 18.88 -10.76 0.80
C LYS A 156 18.78 -10.11 2.18
N TYR A 157 17.57 -9.78 2.63
CA TYR A 157 17.35 -9.33 4.00
C TYR A 157 17.41 -10.57 4.92
N TYR A 158 18.27 -10.55 5.94
CA TYR A 158 18.60 -11.74 6.77
C TYR A 158 17.41 -12.27 7.58
N ARG A 159 16.39 -11.43 7.78
CA ARG A 159 15.01 -11.78 8.15
C ARG A 159 14.17 -10.77 7.37
N ILE A 160 13.16 -11.20 6.64
CA ILE A 160 12.02 -10.33 6.39
C ILE A 160 10.99 -10.78 7.38
N ILE A 161 10.82 -9.93 8.35
CA ILE A 161 9.59 -9.92 9.09
C ILE A 161 8.62 -9.10 8.25
N SER A 162 7.69 -9.84 7.69
CA SER A 162 6.31 -9.44 7.47
C SER A 162 6.12 -8.03 6.98
N LEU A 163 6.19 -7.98 5.67
CA LEU A 163 5.51 -7.04 4.82
C LEU A 163 4.04 -6.90 5.21
N ILE A 164 3.71 -5.85 5.94
CA ILE A 164 2.31 -5.47 6.12
C ILE A 164 1.88 -4.75 4.85
N LEU A 165 1.21 -5.50 4.00
CA LEU A 165 0.38 -4.92 2.97
C LEU A 165 -0.88 -4.42 3.66
N PHE A 166 -1.09 -3.10 3.63
CA PHE A 166 -2.43 -2.58 3.82
C PHE A 166 -3.33 -3.09 2.68
N SER A 167 -4.60 -3.34 3.02
CA SER A 167 -5.73 -3.80 2.18
C SER A 167 -6.08 -2.89 1.00
N GLU A 168 -5.15 -2.08 0.53
CA GLU A 168 -5.27 -1.26 -0.67
C GLU A 168 -4.22 -1.66 -1.70
N MET A 169 -3.10 -2.25 -1.27
CA MET A 169 -1.98 -2.61 -2.14
C MET A 169 -2.26 -3.88 -2.96
N ILE A 170 -2.89 -4.93 -2.40
CA ILE A 170 -3.18 -6.16 -3.17
C ILE A 170 -4.25 -5.89 -4.23
N GLU A 171 -5.26 -5.13 -3.85
CA GLU A 171 -6.31 -4.62 -4.72
C GLU A 171 -5.70 -3.77 -5.83
N ALA A 172 -4.74 -2.91 -5.50
CA ALA A 172 -4.01 -2.10 -6.47
C ALA A 172 -2.98 -2.90 -7.31
N VAL A 173 -2.52 -4.06 -6.86
CA VAL A 173 -1.63 -4.96 -7.63
C VAL A 173 -2.42 -5.63 -8.75
N GLY A 174 -3.65 -6.07 -8.48
CA GLY A 174 -4.51 -6.74 -9.44
C GLY A 174 -4.15 -8.22 -9.62
N HIS A 175 -5.16 -9.05 -9.90
CA HIS A 175 -5.03 -10.51 -9.91
C HIS A 175 -3.92 -11.04 -10.83
N GLU A 176 -3.68 -10.38 -11.97
CA GLU A 176 -2.69 -10.79 -12.96
C GLU A 176 -1.24 -10.67 -12.48
N TYR A 177 -0.98 -9.86 -11.44
CA TYR A 177 0.36 -9.57 -10.94
C TYR A 177 0.66 -10.21 -9.58
N LEU A 178 -0.27 -11.01 -9.03
CA LEU A 178 -0.10 -11.66 -7.73
C LEU A 178 1.06 -12.65 -7.73
N GLU A 179 1.26 -13.42 -8.80
CA GLU A 179 2.37 -14.37 -8.91
C GLU A 179 3.73 -13.66 -8.85
N GLU A 180 3.89 -12.56 -9.61
CA GLU A 180 5.10 -11.74 -9.57
C GLU A 180 5.31 -11.13 -8.18
N PHE A 181 4.23 -10.61 -7.57
CA PHE A 181 4.27 -10.04 -6.23
C PHE A 181 4.76 -11.04 -5.17
N PHE A 182 4.16 -12.24 -5.12
CA PHE A 182 4.57 -13.27 -4.17
C PHE A 182 5.96 -13.82 -4.49
N GLY A 183 6.35 -13.92 -5.76
CA GLY A 183 7.71 -14.28 -6.17
C GLY A 183 8.76 -13.25 -5.73
N CYS A 184 8.44 -11.95 -5.80
CA CYS A 184 9.26 -10.90 -5.23
C CYS A 184 9.37 -11.06 -3.71
N CYS A 185 8.26 -11.26 -3.00
CA CYS A 185 8.26 -11.47 -1.55
C CYS A 185 9.12 -12.68 -1.15
N GLU A 186 8.96 -13.81 -1.82
CA GLU A 186 9.76 -15.02 -1.60
C GLU A 186 11.25 -14.75 -1.81
N SER A 187 11.62 -14.05 -2.89
CA SER A 187 13.03 -13.75 -3.20
C SER A 187 13.71 -12.85 -2.17
N LEU A 188 12.91 -12.04 -1.45
CA LEU A 188 13.37 -11.12 -0.43
C LEU A 188 13.39 -11.79 0.96
N LEU A 189 12.58 -12.84 1.19
CA LEU A 189 12.48 -13.57 2.44
C LEU A 189 13.72 -14.43 2.73
N ALA A 190 14.14 -14.45 3.99
CA ALA A 190 15.10 -15.43 4.50
C ALA A 190 14.47 -16.83 4.60
N LYS A 191 15.30 -17.87 4.72
CA LYS A 191 14.88 -19.28 4.78
C LYS A 191 13.77 -19.56 5.82
N ASP A 192 13.85 -18.90 6.98
CA ASP A 192 12.87 -19.01 8.08
C ASP A 192 12.10 -17.69 8.30
N GLY A 193 11.97 -16.88 7.25
CA GLY A 193 11.22 -15.62 7.26
C GLY A 193 9.72 -15.83 7.39
N LEU A 194 9.01 -14.81 7.87
CA LEU A 194 7.55 -14.84 8.01
C LEU A 194 6.94 -13.72 7.18
N LEU A 195 6.00 -14.06 6.29
CA LEU A 195 5.12 -13.11 5.63
C LEU A 195 3.79 -13.06 6.37
N VAL A 196 3.40 -11.89 6.88
CA VAL A 196 2.07 -11.65 7.45
C VAL A 196 1.33 -10.76 6.49
N LEU A 197 0.32 -11.35 5.86
CA LEU A 197 -0.59 -10.65 4.98
C LEU A 197 -1.87 -10.29 5.74
N GLN A 198 -2.29 -9.04 5.63
CA GLN A 198 -3.58 -8.57 6.14
C GLN A 198 -4.39 -8.02 4.96
N VAL A 199 -5.51 -8.68 4.66
CA VAL A 199 -6.47 -8.27 3.64
C VAL A 199 -7.76 -7.88 4.35
#